data_AF-A0A0C3NAC3-F1
#
_entry.id   AF-A0A0C3NAC3-F1
#
_cell.length_a   1.000
_cell.length_b   1.000
_cell.length_c   1.000
_cell.angle_alpha   90.00
_cell.angle_beta   90.00
_cell.angle_gamma   90.00
#
_symmetry.space_group_name_H-M   'P 1'
#
loop_
_entity.id
_entity.type
_entity.pdbx_description
1 polymer ?
#
loop_
_entity_poly.entity_id
_entity_poly.type
_entity_poly.pdbx_seq_one_letter_code
_entity_poly.pdbx_strand_id
1 'polypeptide(L)'
;YVERLDVVFGNDENDMPTDCIHAISGQNSNIDFQAGGKFIWLVPIYTTDVARAATSFDVLIQSYEDPKLNDLARRAGGDFRYVVPRADRKLSDKIVEVGILRSDKPLGRPPPGWHGYCVNDLNKGRRKGCLYVVWKSASTGSWYVLYTII
;
A
#
# COMPACT_ATOMS: atom_id res chain seq x y z
N TYR A 1 -4.68 4.88 13.14
CA TYR A 1 -4.30 5.30 11.77
C TYR A 1 -3.24 4.36 11.24
N VAL A 2 -3.09 4.25 9.92
CA VAL A 2 -1.98 3.47 9.33
C VAL A 2 -0.70 4.31 9.44
N GLU A 3 0.38 3.71 9.93
CA GLU A 3 1.72 4.31 9.99
C GLU A 3 2.53 3.92 8.76
N ARG A 4 2.56 2.62 8.44
CA ARG A 4 3.36 2.05 7.37
C ARG A 4 2.76 0.73 6.88
N LEU A 5 3.34 0.19 5.82
CA LEU A 5 3.06 -1.17 5.35
C LEU A 5 4.33 -2.00 5.52
N ASP A 6 4.24 -3.09 6.26
CA ASP A 6 5.31 -4.09 6.34
C ASP A 6 5.14 -5.13 5.21
N VAL A 7 6.25 -5.70 4.77
CA VAL A 7 6.28 -6.67 3.66
C VAL A 7 6.40 -8.07 4.24
N VAL A 8 5.49 -8.96 3.84
CA VAL A 8 5.52 -10.38 4.20
C VAL A 8 5.73 -11.23 2.96
N PHE A 9 6.64 -12.19 3.06
CA PHE A 9 6.94 -13.15 2.00
C PHE A 9 6.37 -14.53 2.36
N GLY A 10 5.70 -15.16 1.40
CA GLY A 10 5.25 -16.55 1.47
C GLY A 10 5.87 -17.44 0.40
N ASN A 11 5.73 -18.73 0.59
CA ASN A 11 6.09 -19.76 -0.37
C ASN A 11 4.86 -20.25 -1.16
N ASP A 12 3.66 -20.21 -0.56
CA ASP A 12 2.39 -20.51 -1.24
C ASP A 12 1.23 -19.61 -0.76
N GLU A 13 0.05 -19.72 -1.37
CA GLU A 13 -1.11 -18.86 -1.06
C GLU A 13 -1.62 -18.99 0.38
N ASN A 14 -1.40 -20.12 1.05
CA ASN A 14 -1.84 -20.32 2.43
C ASN A 14 -0.99 -19.54 3.44
N ASP A 15 0.19 -19.05 3.03
CA ASP A 15 1.02 -18.17 3.85
C ASP A 15 0.47 -16.73 3.90
N MET A 16 -0.62 -16.42 3.19
CA MET A 16 -1.21 -15.09 3.16
C MET A 16 -1.63 -14.65 4.58
N PRO A 17 -1.08 -13.54 5.10
CA PRO A 17 -1.49 -13.02 6.39
C PRO A 17 -2.98 -12.61 6.36
N THR A 18 -3.72 -12.97 7.40
CA THR A 18 -5.14 -12.66 7.52
C THR A 18 -5.43 -11.16 7.60
N ASP A 19 -4.44 -10.38 8.01
CA ASP A 19 -4.49 -8.93 8.19
C ASP A 19 -3.81 -8.16 7.04
N CYS A 20 -3.41 -8.83 5.95
CA CYS A 20 -2.83 -8.15 4.81
C CYS A 20 -3.86 -7.25 4.10
N ILE A 21 -3.36 -6.26 3.34
CA ILE A 21 -4.23 -5.43 2.50
C ILE A 21 -4.78 -6.26 1.34
N HIS A 22 -6.06 -6.05 1.01
CA HIS A 22 -6.74 -6.78 -0.05
C HIS A 22 -6.91 -5.96 -1.32
N ALA A 23 -7.08 -6.65 -2.46
CA ALA A 23 -7.48 -5.97 -3.68
C ALA A 23 -8.92 -5.50 -3.58
N ILE A 24 -9.15 -4.22 -3.85
CA ILE A 24 -10.45 -3.57 -3.66
C ILE A 24 -11.52 -4.04 -4.65
N SER A 25 -11.09 -4.72 -5.72
CA SER A 25 -11.89 -5.29 -6.80
C SER A 25 -12.05 -6.82 -6.68
N GLY A 26 -11.64 -7.42 -5.55
CA GLY A 26 -11.68 -8.87 -5.35
C GLY A 26 -10.63 -9.67 -6.13
N GLN A 27 -9.67 -8.97 -6.75
CA GLN A 27 -8.52 -9.59 -7.43
C GLN A 27 -7.48 -10.13 -6.41
N ASN A 28 -6.45 -10.82 -6.91
CA ASN A 28 -5.44 -11.43 -6.04
C ASN A 28 -4.59 -10.36 -5.29
N SER A 29 -4.43 -10.52 -3.97
CA SER A 29 -3.67 -9.65 -3.07
C SER A 29 -2.14 -9.78 -3.16
N ASN A 30 -1.62 -10.85 -3.77
CA ASN A 30 -0.19 -11.07 -3.94
C ASN A 30 0.42 -10.00 -4.85
N ILE A 31 1.22 -9.08 -4.31
CA ILE A 31 1.85 -7.98 -5.04
C ILE A 31 2.55 -8.46 -6.31
N ASP A 32 3.25 -9.59 -6.24
CA ASP A 32 4.01 -10.13 -7.37
C ASP A 32 3.25 -11.17 -8.22
N PHE A 33 1.92 -11.24 -8.09
CA PHE A 33 1.05 -12.11 -8.86
C PHE A 33 1.44 -12.14 -10.36
N GLN A 34 1.54 -13.33 -10.94
CA GLN A 34 1.98 -13.62 -12.32
C GLN A 34 3.48 -13.41 -12.65
N ALA A 35 4.39 -13.28 -11.66
CA ALA A 35 5.84 -13.30 -11.93
C ALA A 35 6.50 -14.67 -11.73
N GLY A 36 5.77 -15.68 -11.26
CA GLY A 36 6.34 -17.01 -10.96
C GLY A 36 7.34 -17.02 -9.80
N GLY A 37 7.36 -15.94 -8.99
CA GLY A 37 8.20 -15.77 -7.82
C GLY A 37 7.52 -16.18 -6.51
N LYS A 38 8.06 -15.68 -5.39
CA LYS A 38 7.45 -15.83 -4.06
C LYS A 38 6.14 -15.03 -3.99
N PHE A 39 5.29 -15.41 -3.04
CA PHE A 39 4.12 -14.61 -2.70
C PHE A 39 4.55 -13.43 -1.83
N ILE A 40 4.04 -12.25 -2.14
CA ILE A 40 4.38 -11.01 -1.46
C ILE A 40 3.08 -10.33 -1.05
N TRP A 41 2.93 -10.01 0.23
CA TRP A 41 1.79 -9.25 0.74
C TRP A 41 2.27 -8.04 1.53
N LEU A 42 1.42 -7.03 1.59
CA LEU A 42 1.62 -5.84 2.39
C LEU A 42 0.68 -5.90 3.59
N VAL A 43 1.22 -5.71 4.79
CA VAL A 43 0.46 -5.73 6.05
C VAL A 43 0.47 -4.32 6.66
N PRO A 44 -0.70 -3.72 6.91
CA PRO A 44 -0.76 -2.38 7.51
C PRO A 44 -0.36 -2.44 8.97
N ILE A 45 0.58 -1.57 9.35
CA ILE A 45 0.93 -1.34 10.74
C ILE A 45 0.23 -0.08 11.21
N TYR A 46 -0.56 -0.23 12.27
CA TYR A 46 -1.35 0.85 12.83
C TYR A 46 -0.62 1.56 13.97
N THR A 47 -0.94 2.84 14.13
CA THR A 47 -0.47 3.70 15.22
C THR A 47 -1.61 4.54 15.78
N THR A 48 -1.50 4.87 17.06
CA THR A 48 -2.34 5.88 17.74
C THR A 48 -1.66 7.25 17.77
N ASP A 49 -0.37 7.33 17.48
CA ASP A 49 0.36 8.59 17.37
C ASP A 49 0.06 9.26 16.02
N VAL A 50 -0.76 10.31 16.07
CA VAL A 50 -1.13 11.14 14.92
C VAL A 50 0.08 11.68 14.16
N ALA A 51 1.20 11.95 14.83
CA ALA A 51 2.40 12.49 14.20
C ALA A 51 3.16 11.45 13.37
N ARG A 52 2.90 10.15 13.59
CA ARG A 52 3.45 9.02 12.84
C ARG A 52 2.49 8.51 11.77
N ALA A 53 1.22 8.89 11.83
CA ALA A 53 0.21 8.45 10.88
C ALA A 53 0.53 8.90 9.45
N ALA A 54 0.46 7.97 8.51
CA ALA A 54 0.65 8.23 7.10
C ALA A 54 -0.46 9.13 6.54
N THR A 55 -0.06 10.00 5.62
CA THR A 55 -0.93 10.88 4.84
C THR A 55 -0.95 10.48 3.37
N SER A 56 0.09 9.80 2.91
CA SER A 56 0.19 9.20 1.57
C SER A 56 1.20 8.06 1.57
N PHE A 57 1.24 7.31 0.46
CA PHE A 57 2.29 6.36 0.14
C PHE A 57 2.93 6.71 -1.20
N ASP A 58 4.25 6.60 -1.27
CA ASP A 58 5.02 6.74 -2.49
C ASP A 58 5.48 5.36 -2.98
N VAL A 59 5.55 5.20 -4.30
CA VAL A 59 6.21 4.05 -4.94
C VAL A 59 7.55 4.52 -5.50
N LEU A 60 8.61 3.90 -5.01
CA LEU A 60 9.98 4.10 -5.46
C LEU A 60 10.39 2.92 -6.34
N ILE A 61 10.97 3.22 -7.51
CA ILE A 61 11.54 2.23 -8.43
C ILE A 61 12.96 2.68 -8.75
N GLN A 62 13.93 1.81 -8.52
CA GLN A 62 15.36 2.16 -8.63
C GLN A 62 16.22 0.97 -9.05
N SER A 63 17.35 1.28 -9.68
CA SER A 63 18.28 0.29 -10.22
C SER A 63 19.20 -0.37 -9.17
N TYR A 64 19.25 0.19 -7.96
CA TYR A 64 20.09 -0.29 -6.86
C TYR A 64 19.23 -0.68 -5.66
N GLU A 65 19.62 -1.75 -4.96
CA GLU A 65 18.93 -2.19 -3.74
C GLU A 65 19.08 -1.13 -2.63
N ASP A 66 18.00 -0.86 -1.90
CA ASP A 66 18.08 -0.21 -0.60
C ASP A 66 18.05 -1.29 0.46
N PRO A 67 19.17 -1.57 1.16
CA PRO A 67 19.24 -2.66 2.13
C PRO A 67 18.36 -2.42 3.37
N LYS A 68 17.77 -1.23 3.52
CA LYS A 68 16.86 -0.89 4.62
C LYS A 68 15.39 -1.17 4.29
N LEU A 69 15.09 -1.49 3.03
CA LEU A 69 13.72 -1.69 2.56
C LEU A 69 13.56 -3.09 1.97
N ASN A 70 12.37 -3.66 2.15
CA ASN A 70 12.05 -4.95 1.55
C ASN A 70 11.59 -4.76 0.11
N ASP A 71 12.35 -5.31 -0.83
CA ASP A 71 12.01 -5.26 -2.25
C ASP A 71 10.73 -6.07 -2.56
N LEU A 72 9.76 -5.39 -3.18
CA LEU A 72 8.51 -5.97 -3.65
C LEU A 72 8.66 -6.63 -5.05
N ALA A 73 9.89 -6.66 -5.58
CA ALA A 73 10.23 -7.32 -6.84
C ALA A 73 10.98 -8.65 -6.68
N ARG A 74 11.10 -9.15 -5.46
CA ARG A 74 12.08 -10.19 -5.11
C ARG A 74 11.98 -11.41 -6.03
N ARG A 75 13.06 -11.67 -6.79
CA ARG A 75 13.25 -12.75 -7.78
C ARG A 75 12.62 -12.56 -9.16
N ALA A 76 11.87 -11.49 -9.41
CA ALA A 76 11.40 -11.17 -10.76
C ALA A 76 12.53 -10.63 -11.67
N GLY A 77 13.63 -10.16 -11.07
CA GLY A 77 14.69 -9.44 -11.77
C GLY A 77 14.29 -8.01 -12.15
N GLY A 78 15.27 -7.22 -12.60
CA GLY A 78 15.08 -5.81 -12.97
C GLY A 78 15.12 -4.85 -11.76
N ASP A 79 14.44 -3.72 -11.88
CA ASP A 79 14.46 -2.67 -10.86
C ASP A 79 13.78 -3.09 -9.56
N PHE A 80 14.42 -2.71 -8.46
CA PHE A 80 13.90 -2.83 -7.10
C PHE A 80 12.76 -1.85 -6.89
N ARG A 81 11.77 -2.24 -6.09
CA ARG A 81 10.60 -1.40 -5.85
C ARG A 81 10.09 -1.47 -4.43
N TYR A 82 9.67 -0.32 -3.94
CA TYR A 82 9.30 -0.11 -2.55
C TYR A 82 8.03 0.73 -2.45
N VAL A 83 7.21 0.43 -1.45
CA VAL A 83 6.12 1.31 -1.01
C VAL A 83 6.56 1.97 0.29
N VAL A 84 6.60 3.30 0.31
CA VAL A 84 7.13 4.07 1.43
C VAL A 84 6.05 5.01 1.98
N PRO A 85 5.75 4.97 3.29
CA PRO A 85 4.80 5.91 3.89
C PRO A 85 5.38 7.32 3.91
N ARG A 86 4.51 8.31 3.77
CA ARG A 86 4.80 9.72 4.03
C ARG A 86 3.89 10.20 5.16
N ALA A 87 4.48 10.85 6.15
CA ALA A 87 3.74 11.45 7.26
C ALA A 87 3.95 12.97 7.23
N ASP A 88 2.89 13.72 6.91
CA ASP A 88 2.87 15.16 7.05
C ASP A 88 2.06 15.56 8.28
N ARG A 89 2.71 16.15 9.28
CA ARG A 89 2.09 16.61 10.54
C ARG A 89 1.10 17.75 10.34
N LYS A 90 1.19 18.50 9.23
CA LYS A 90 0.32 19.64 8.93
C LYS A 90 -1.04 19.23 8.36
N LEU A 91 -1.15 18.02 7.82
CA LEU A 91 -2.41 17.51 7.27
C LEU A 91 -3.24 16.85 8.35
N SER A 92 -4.50 17.25 8.49
CA SER A 92 -5.45 16.63 9.43
C SER A 92 -5.95 15.27 8.96
N ASP A 93 -5.95 15.00 7.66
CA ASP A 93 -6.44 13.74 7.12
C ASP A 93 -5.37 12.66 7.20
N LYS A 94 -5.65 11.62 7.97
CA LYS A 94 -4.74 10.48 8.18
C LYS A 94 -5.32 9.23 7.59
N ILE A 95 -4.45 8.39 7.05
CA ILE A 95 -4.86 7.13 6.43
C ILE A 95 -5.42 6.19 7.52
N VAL A 96 -6.57 5.60 7.23
CA VAL A 96 -7.27 4.65 8.12
C VAL A 96 -7.47 3.29 7.47
N GLU A 97 -7.49 3.23 6.14
CA GLU A 97 -7.71 2.01 5.38
C GLU A 97 -6.83 2.04 4.13
N VAL A 98 -6.24 0.89 3.79
CA VAL A 98 -5.38 0.72 2.62
C VAL A 98 -5.83 -0.52 1.87
N GLY A 99 -5.80 -0.46 0.54
CA GLY A 99 -6.02 -1.58 -0.34
C GLY A 99 -5.07 -1.53 -1.53
N ILE A 100 -5.16 -2.54 -2.40
CA ILE A 100 -4.52 -2.48 -3.72
C ILE A 100 -5.57 -2.45 -4.83
N LEU A 101 -5.21 -1.84 -5.95
CA LEU A 101 -5.99 -1.87 -7.18
C LEU A 101 -5.11 -2.34 -8.32
N ARG A 102 -5.54 -3.41 -9.00
CA ARG A 102 -4.99 -3.79 -10.31
C ARG A 102 -5.83 -3.17 -11.40
N SER A 103 -5.17 -2.70 -12.44
CA SER A 103 -5.84 -2.03 -13.55
C SER A 103 -5.11 -2.33 -14.85
N ASP A 104 -5.84 -2.50 -15.94
CA ASP A 104 -5.24 -2.67 -17.28
C ASP A 104 -4.71 -1.35 -17.84
N LYS A 105 -5.07 -0.22 -17.21
CA LYS A 105 -4.69 1.13 -17.64
C LYS A 105 -4.20 1.96 -16.46
N PRO A 106 -3.33 2.96 -16.70
CA PRO A 106 -2.93 3.90 -15.66
C PRO A 106 -4.13 4.64 -15.06
N LEU A 107 -4.08 4.90 -13.75
CA LEU A 107 -5.09 5.71 -13.07
C LEU A 107 -4.85 7.20 -13.33
N GLY A 108 -5.94 7.93 -13.59
CA GLY A 108 -5.93 9.40 -13.62
C GLY A 108 -6.48 10.04 -12.33
N ARG A 109 -7.13 9.27 -11.46
CA ARG A 109 -7.75 9.71 -10.21
C ARG A 109 -7.97 8.51 -9.28
N PRO A 110 -8.20 8.72 -7.97
CA PRO A 110 -8.56 7.64 -7.05
C PRO A 110 -9.83 6.89 -7.51
N PRO A 111 -9.95 5.59 -7.24
CA PRO A 111 -11.18 4.84 -7.50
C PRO A 111 -12.34 5.34 -6.61
N PRO A 112 -13.61 5.15 -7.03
CA PRO A 112 -14.76 5.57 -6.23
C PRO A 112 -14.72 5.04 -4.80
N GLY A 113 -14.97 5.90 -3.81
CA GLY A 113 -14.93 5.54 -2.39
C GLY A 113 -13.54 5.50 -1.76
N TRP A 114 -12.48 5.83 -2.52
CA TRP A 114 -11.11 5.96 -2.04
C TRP A 114 -10.63 7.41 -2.19
N HIS A 115 -9.82 7.88 -1.24
CA HIS A 115 -9.40 9.29 -1.17
C HIS A 115 -8.06 9.54 -1.88
N GLY A 116 -7.20 8.52 -1.99
CA GLY A 116 -5.91 8.65 -2.64
C GLY A 116 -5.36 7.33 -3.17
N TYR A 117 -4.26 7.44 -3.93
CA TYR A 117 -3.54 6.34 -4.53
C TYR A 117 -2.08 6.74 -4.76
N CYS A 118 -1.17 5.77 -4.80
CA CYS A 118 0.21 6.04 -5.18
C CYS A 118 0.24 6.44 -6.67
N VAL A 119 0.84 7.57 -7.00
CA VAL A 119 0.82 8.09 -8.39
C VAL A 119 1.60 7.17 -9.34
N ASN A 120 2.69 6.59 -8.85
CA ASN A 120 3.50 5.66 -9.62
C ASN A 120 2.90 4.25 -9.60
N ASP A 121 2.86 3.62 -10.77
CA ASP A 121 2.50 2.21 -10.96
C ASP A 121 3.61 1.31 -10.40
N LEU A 122 3.28 0.46 -9.42
CA LEU A 122 4.20 -0.50 -8.82
C LEU A 122 4.66 -1.57 -9.81
N ASN A 123 3.89 -1.84 -10.86
CA ASN A 123 4.26 -2.74 -11.96
C ASN A 123 4.96 -2.04 -13.12
N LYS A 124 5.27 -0.74 -13.02
CA LYS A 124 5.97 -0.01 -14.10
C LYS A 124 7.23 -0.76 -14.55
N GLY A 125 7.40 -0.84 -15.87
CA GLY A 125 8.52 -1.56 -16.50
C GLY A 125 8.35 -3.09 -16.55
N ARG A 126 7.24 -3.65 -16.04
CA ARG A 126 6.91 -5.07 -16.17
C ARG A 126 5.87 -5.30 -17.25
N ARG A 127 5.88 -6.49 -17.86
CA ARG A 127 4.87 -6.93 -18.84
C ARG A 127 3.58 -7.40 -18.14
N LYS A 128 3.03 -6.57 -17.24
CA LYS A 128 1.83 -6.82 -16.43
C LYS A 128 0.92 -5.58 -16.49
N GLY A 129 -0.35 -5.75 -16.09
CA GLY A 129 -1.21 -4.60 -15.80
C GLY A 129 -0.66 -3.74 -14.65
N CYS A 130 -1.19 -2.54 -14.49
CA CYS A 130 -0.80 -1.62 -13.44
C CYS A 130 -1.22 -2.12 -12.05
N LEU A 131 -0.46 -1.76 -11.03
CA LEU A 131 -0.73 -2.05 -9.63
C LEU A 131 -0.53 -0.80 -8.77
N TYR A 132 -1.56 -0.45 -8.02
CA TYR A 132 -1.58 0.75 -7.17
C TYR A 132 -1.92 0.39 -5.74
N VAL A 133 -1.29 1.07 -4.79
CA VAL A 133 -1.76 1.17 -3.40
C VAL A 133 -2.75 2.31 -3.34
N VAL A 134 -3.92 2.07 -2.75
CA VAL A 134 -5.01 3.03 -2.58
C VAL A 134 -5.34 3.19 -1.11
N TRP A 135 -5.84 4.35 -0.70
CA TRP A 135 -6.20 4.59 0.70
C TRP A 135 -7.47 5.42 0.91
N LYS A 136 -8.10 5.19 2.08
CA LYS A 136 -9.07 6.12 2.67
C LYS A 136 -8.43 6.84 3.85
N SER A 137 -8.91 8.05 4.09
CA SER A 137 -8.44 8.91 5.17
C SER A 137 -9.60 9.39 6.03
N ALA A 138 -9.31 9.67 7.29
CA ALA A 138 -10.22 10.34 8.21
C ALA A 138 -9.51 11.53 8.85
N SER A 139 -10.24 12.62 9.07
CA SER A 139 -9.72 13.78 9.79
C SER A 139 -9.48 13.43 11.26
N THR A 140 -8.37 13.89 11.82
CA THR A 140 -8.04 13.71 13.24
C THR A 140 -9.06 14.34 14.18
N GLY A 141 -9.82 15.34 13.72
CA GLY A 141 -10.91 15.95 14.49
C GLY A 141 -12.21 15.13 14.48
N SER A 142 -12.40 14.22 13.52
CA SER A 142 -13.65 13.46 13.38
C SER A 142 -13.87 12.39 14.45
N TRP A 143 -12.80 11.92 15.10
CA TRP A 143 -12.88 10.89 16.15
C TRP A 143 -13.29 11.45 17.51
N TYR A 144 -13.08 12.74 17.79
CA TYR A 144 -13.50 13.37 19.05
C TYR A 144 -15.02 13.53 19.16
N VAL A 145 -15.73 13.65 18.03
CA VAL A 145 -17.18 13.86 18.02
C VAL A 145 -17.95 12.59 18.42
N LEU A 146 -17.40 11.40 18.12
CA LEU A 146 -18.07 10.12 18.41
C LEU A 146 -17.93 9.64 19.86
N TYR A 147 -16.93 10.12 20.61
CA TYR A 147 -16.72 9.73 22.02
C TYR A 147 -17.27 10.74 23.05
N THR A 148 -17.85 11.86 22.61
CA THR A 148 -18.39 12.89 23.52
C THR A 148 -19.92 12.84 23.64
N ILE A 149 -20.57 11.79 23.13
CA ILE A 149 -22.01 11.56 23.31
C ILE A 149 -22.20 10.17 23.93
N ILE A 150 -21.92 10.03 25.22
CA ILE A 150 -22.50 9.01 26.11
C ILE A 150 -22.59 9.56 27.53
#